data_AF-A0A401TEE5-F1
#
_entry.id   AF-A0A401TEE5-F1
#
_cell.length_a   1.000
_cell.length_b   1.000
_cell.length_c   1.000
_cell.angle_alpha   90.00
_cell.angle_beta   90.00
_cell.angle_gamma   90.00
#
_symmetry.space_group_name_H-M   'P 1'
#
loop_
_entity.id
_entity.type
_entity.pdbx_description
1 polymer ?
#
loop_
_entity_poly.entity_id
_entity_poly.type
_entity_poly.pdbx_seq_one_letter_code
_entity_poly.pdbx_strand_id
1 'polypeptide(L)' 'MQAAKRANIRLPPEVNRILYIRNLPYKITAEEMYDIFGKYGPIRQIRV' A
#
# COMPACT_ATOMS: atom_id res chain seq x y z
N MET A 1 -16.37 -15.76 -17.35
CA MET A 1 -14.92 -15.88 -17.13
C MET A 1 -14.65 -15.63 -15.65
N GLN A 2 -14.24 -16.65 -14.90
CA GLN A 2 -14.02 -16.57 -13.46
C GLN A 2 -12.74 -15.76 -13.19
N ALA A 3 -12.88 -14.60 -12.53
CA ALA A 3 -11.73 -13.89 -11.97
C ALA A 3 -11.08 -14.78 -10.92
N ALA A 4 -9.82 -15.15 -11.13
CA ALA A 4 -9.07 -15.98 -10.20
C ALA A 4 -9.16 -15.37 -8.80
N LYS A 5 -9.75 -16.10 -7.84
CA LYS A 5 -9.78 -15.74 -6.43
C LYS A 5 -8.33 -15.48 -6.01
N ARG A 6 -7.97 -14.21 -5.81
CA ARG A 6 -6.70 -13.83 -5.17
C ARG A 6 -6.63 -14.60 -3.87
N ALA A 7 -5.77 -15.62 -3.81
CA ALA A 7 -5.56 -16.36 -2.58
C ALA A 7 -5.19 -15.33 -1.51
N ASN A 8 -5.94 -15.32 -0.41
CA ASN A 8 -5.68 -14.42 0.70
C ASN A 8 -4.46 -14.98 1.43
N ILE A 9 -3.27 -14.78 0.86
CA ILE A 9 -2.00 -15.25 1.42
C ILE A 9 -1.79 -14.45 2.70
N ARG A 10 -2.18 -15.05 3.83
CA ARG A 10 -1.86 -14.51 5.14
C ARG A 10 -0.34 -14.52 5.24
N LEU A 11 0.25 -13.32 5.18
CA LEU A 11 1.67 -13.15 5.46
C LEU A 11 1.97 -13.71 6.86
N PRO A 12 3.11 -14.38 7.05
CA PRO A 12 3.59 -14.79 8.36
C PRO A 12 3.61 -13.59 9.34
N PRO A 13 3.36 -13.81 10.63
CA PRO A 13 3.26 -12.73 11.61
C PRO A 13 4.56 -11.92 11.74
N GLU A 14 5.69 -12.47 11.31
CA GLU A 14 7.00 -11.81 11.30
C GLU A 14 7.14 -10.75 10.20
N VAL A 15 6.25 -10.73 9.20
CA VAL A 15 6.34 -9.83 8.05
C VAL A 15 5.56 -8.54 8.30
N ASN A 16 6.27 -7.43 8.35
CA ASN A 16 5.67 -6.10 8.43
C ASN A 16 5.06 -5.67 7.11
N ARG A 17 3.85 -5.09 7.15
CA ARG A 17 3.15 -4.51 5.98
C ARG A 17 3.46 -3.02 5.78
N ILE A 18 4.65 -2.58 6.19
CA ILE A 18 5.09 -1.20 6.12
C ILE A 18 6.01 -1.05 4.91
N LEU A 19 5.75 -0.03 4.09
CA LEU A 19 6.60 0.32 2.96
C LEU A 19 7.38 1.59 3.31
N TYR A 20 8.70 1.56 3.07
CA TYR A 20 9.55 2.73 3.15
C TYR A 20 9.85 3.22 1.74
N ILE A 21 9.47 4.47 1.45
CA ILE A 21 9.56 5.06 0.11
C ILE A 21 10.48 6.27 0.20
N ARG A 22 11.48 6.32 -0.67
CA ARG A 22 12.43 7.44 -0.79
C ARG A 22 12.22 8.18 -2.09
N ASN A 23 12.87 9.34 -2.21
CA ASN A 23 12.86 10.14 -3.44
C ASN A 23 11.46 10.64 -3.82
N LEU A 24 10.67 11.02 -2.82
CA LEU A 24 9.38 11.66 -3.05
C LEU A 24 9.58 13.18 -3.24
N PRO A 25 8.74 13.83 -4.06
CA PRO A 25 8.72 15.29 -4.14
C PRO A 25 8.45 15.93 -2.77
N TYR A 26 9.11 17.04 -2.44
CA TYR A 26 8.92 17.75 -1.17
C TYR A 26 7.49 18.27 -0.94
N LYS A 27 6.70 18.40 -2.00
CA LYS A 27 5.32 18.90 -1.95
C LYS A 27 4.27 17.78 -1.96
N ILE A 28 4.70 16.51 -1.92
CA ILE A 28 3.76 15.38 -1.95
C ILE A 28 2.82 15.45 -0.74
N THR A 29 1.54 15.22 -0.99
CA THR A 29 0.50 15.21 0.04
C THR A 29 0.09 13.78 0.39
N ALA A 30 -0.52 13.61 1.56
CA ALA A 30 -1.04 12.30 1.97
C ALA A 30 -2.17 11.83 1.03
N GLU A 31 -3.00 12.74 0.52
CA GLU A 31 -4.10 12.44 -0.42
C GLU A 31 -3.58 11.82 -1.72
N GLU A 32 -2.56 12.44 -2.34
CA GLU A 32 -1.91 11.90 -3.54
C GLU A 32 -1.32 10.50 -3.29
N MET A 33 -0.75 10.28 -2.10
CA MET A 33 -0.21 8.98 -1.71
C MET A 33 -1.33 7.93 -1.51
N TYR A 34 -2.49 8.33 -0.98
CA TYR A 34 -3.67 7.45 -0.92
C TYR A 34 -4.18 7.09 -2.32
N ASP A 35 -4.22 8.05 -3.25
CA ASP A 35 -4.65 7.80 -4.63
C ASP A 35 -3.70 6.87 -5.39
N ILE A 36 -2.39 7.09 -5.25
CA ILE A 36 -1.36 6.29 -5.93
C ILE A 36 -1.33 4.86 -5.40
N PHE A 37 -1.29 4.68 -4.07
CA PHE A 37 -1.12 3.36 -3.47
C PHE A 37 -2.44 2.63 -3.19
N GLY A 38 -3.56 3.36 -3.09
CA GLY A 38 -4.88 2.80 -2.79
C GLY A 38 -5.37 1.81 -3.84
N LYS A 39 -4.91 1.94 -5.09
CA LYS A 39 -5.19 0.97 -6.17
C LYS A 39 -4.61 -0.43 -5.92
N TYR A 40 -3.58 -0.53 -5.08
CA TYR A 40 -2.94 -1.81 -4.75
C TYR A 40 -3.53 -2.45 -3.49
N GLY A 41 -4.24 -1.69 -2.67
CA GLY A 41 -4.91 -2.20 -1.48
C GLY A 41 -5.24 -1.11 -0.46
N PRO A 42 -6.00 -1.46 0.58
CA PRO A 42 -6.34 -0.53 1.64
C PRO A 42 -5.09 -0.11 2.42
N ILE A 43 -4.94 1.19 2.62
CA ILE A 43 -3.82 1.78 3.35
C ILE A 43 -4.31 2.13 4.76
N ARG A 44 -3.58 1.65 5.78
CA ARG A 44 -3.92 1.94 7.18
C ARG A 44 -3.52 3.35 7.59
N GLN A 45 -2.34 3.80 7.19
CA GLN A 45 -1.77 5.08 7.57
C GLN A 45 -0.62 5.44 6.61
N ILE A 46 -0.45 6.74 6.35
CA ILE A 46 0.74 7.30 5.70
C ILE A 46 1.48 8.17 6.73
N ARG A 47 2.82 8.12 6.68
CA ARG A 47 3.72 8.95 7.47
C ARG A 47 4.68 9.64 6.49
N VAL A 48 4.53 10.95 6.35
CA VAL A 48 5.34 11.84 5.49
C VAL A 48 6.13 12.80 6.37
#